data_AF-A0A2A2YFD9-F1
#
_entry.id   AF-A0A2A2YFD9-F1
#
_cell.length_a   1.000
_cell.length_b   1.000
_cell.length_c   1.000
_cell.angle_alpha   90.00
_cell.angle_beta   90.00
_cell.angle_gamma   90.00
#
_symmetry.space_group_name_H-M   'P 1'
#
loop_
_entity.id
_entity.type
_entity.pdbx_description
1 polymer ?
#
loop_
_entity_poly.entity_id
_entity_poly.type
_entity_poly.pdbx_seq_one_letter_code
_entity_poly.pdbx_strand_id
1 'polypeptide(L)'
;MTDNTETPSRAFMPYPVSTLSPPIIPNDLSSFKSRGISEVQRDLQQKLRELREQYLQAIDHFNWNKLVYEASIQFEPVVGQTYYLYAMSRGNVLSMIAPHEWPMRHLATVRLNIDRQWKVEALGATVDSHELFGTVSTAGSSM
;
A
#
# COMPACT_ATOMS: atom_id res chain seq x y z
N MET A 1 67.09 33.86 5.46
CA MET A 1 65.69 33.40 5.37
C MET A 1 64.82 34.57 4.89
N THR A 2 64.56 34.65 3.59
CA THR A 2 63.58 35.58 3.02
C THR A 2 62.33 34.78 2.71
N ASP A 3 61.28 34.96 3.51
CA ASP A 3 59.96 34.38 3.26
C ASP A 3 59.18 35.35 2.38
N ASN A 4 59.09 35.04 1.08
CA ASN A 4 58.27 35.78 0.13
C ASN A 4 56.81 35.33 0.32
N THR A 5 56.05 36.06 1.12
CA THR A 5 54.60 35.91 1.20
C THR A 5 53.96 36.64 0.03
N GLU A 6 53.77 35.92 -1.09
CA GLU A 6 53.02 36.42 -2.24
C GLU A 6 51.58 36.69 -1.82
N THR A 7 51.22 37.96 -1.66
CA THR A 7 49.86 38.35 -1.29
C THR A 7 48.95 38.06 -2.48
N PRO A 8 47.90 37.23 -2.32
CA PRO A 8 47.01 36.90 -3.43
C PRO A 8 46.32 38.17 -3.95
N SER A 9 46.23 38.29 -5.28
CA SER A 9 45.65 39.49 -5.90
C SER A 9 44.18 39.66 -5.51
N ARG A 10 43.78 40.92 -5.29
CA ARG A 10 42.45 41.31 -4.78
C ARG A 10 41.26 40.69 -5.53
N ALA A 11 41.44 40.32 -6.80
CA ALA A 11 40.43 39.67 -7.63
C ALA A 11 40.04 38.26 -7.15
N PHE A 12 40.87 37.59 -6.35
CA PHE A 12 40.64 36.23 -5.87
C PHE A 12 40.17 36.18 -4.41
N MET A 13 39.85 37.32 -3.80
CA MET A 13 39.41 37.35 -2.42
C MET A 13 37.93 36.95 -2.32
N PRO A 14 37.54 36.04 -1.40
CA PRO A 14 36.15 35.60 -1.25
C PRO A 14 35.26 36.62 -0.51
N TYR A 15 35.77 37.84 -0.29
CA TYR A 15 35.11 38.91 0.43
C TYR A 15 35.39 40.27 -0.25
N PRO A 16 34.45 41.23 -0.15
CA PRO A 16 34.65 42.57 -0.69
C PRO A 16 35.75 43.29 0.09
N VAL A 17 36.69 43.90 -0.64
CA VAL A 17 37.86 44.61 -0.06
C VAL A 17 37.84 46.12 -0.28
N SER A 18 36.74 46.64 -0.82
CA SER A 18 36.49 48.06 -1.01
C SER A 18 34.99 48.36 -0.98
N THR A 19 34.62 49.60 -0.68
CA THR A 19 33.24 50.10 -0.67
C THR A 19 32.58 50.10 -2.05
N LEU A 20 33.37 50.03 -3.13
CA LEU A 20 32.89 49.91 -4.51
C LEU A 20 32.73 48.45 -4.97
N SER A 21 33.03 47.46 -4.11
CA SER A 21 32.92 46.05 -4.46
C SER A 21 31.46 45.56 -4.35
N PRO A 22 31.01 44.61 -5.20
CA PRO A 22 29.67 44.04 -5.10
C PRO A 22 29.42 43.42 -3.70
N PRO A 23 28.24 43.64 -3.09
CA PRO A 23 27.90 43.02 -1.82
C PRO A 23 27.64 41.51 -2.00
N ILE A 24 28.20 40.69 -1.12
CA ILE A 24 27.89 39.26 -1.06
C ILE A 24 26.57 39.11 -0.32
N ILE A 25 25.49 38.84 -1.06
CA ILE A 25 24.17 38.58 -0.48
C ILE A 25 24.08 37.07 -0.28
N PRO A 26 23.92 36.57 0.97
CA PRO A 26 23.71 35.15 1.21
C PRO A 26 22.42 34.71 0.50
N ASN A 27 22.50 33.62 -0.26
CA ASN A 27 21.34 33.08 -0.95
C ASN A 27 20.29 32.63 0.06
N ASP A 28 19.02 33.01 -0.15
CA ASP A 28 17.95 32.60 0.75
C ASP A 28 17.61 31.11 0.55
N LEU A 29 18.04 30.31 1.52
CA LEU A 29 17.81 28.87 1.57
C LEU A 29 16.38 28.49 1.96
N SER A 30 15.52 29.45 2.32
CA SER A 30 14.12 29.21 2.71
C SER A 30 13.37 28.41 1.64
N SER A 31 13.54 28.79 0.37
CA SER A 31 12.89 28.14 -0.77
C SER A 31 13.39 26.71 -1.01
N PHE A 32 14.66 26.44 -0.74
CA PHE A 32 15.24 25.10 -0.83
C PHE A 32 14.69 24.20 0.29
N LYS A 33 14.66 24.70 1.52
CA LYS A 33 14.13 23.97 2.67
C LYS A 33 12.64 23.66 2.51
N SER A 34 11.83 24.62 2.07
CA SER A 34 10.40 24.42 1.87
C SER A 34 10.10 23.40 0.77
N ARG A 35 10.84 23.44 -0.35
CA ARG A 35 10.75 22.43 -1.41
C ARG A 35 11.10 21.04 -0.88
N GLY A 36 12.23 20.89 -0.17
CA GLY A 36 12.65 19.61 0.39
C GLY A 36 11.65 19.03 1.40
N ILE A 37 11.10 19.87 2.29
CA ILE A 37 10.06 19.43 3.24
C ILE A 37 8.80 18.95 2.50
N SER A 38 8.37 19.68 1.47
CA SER A 38 7.19 19.33 0.67
C SER A 38 7.37 18.03 -0.11
N GLU A 39 8.57 17.76 -0.62
CA GLU A 39 8.90 16.50 -1.31
C GLU A 39 8.87 15.33 -0.33
N VAL A 40 9.59 15.43 0.79
CA VAL A 40 9.61 14.38 1.83
C VAL A 40 8.21 14.10 2.37
N GLN A 41 7.38 15.13 2.56
CA GLN A 41 6.00 14.96 2.99
C GLN A 41 5.18 14.14 1.98
N ARG A 42 5.31 14.44 0.68
CA ARG A 42 4.60 13.71 -0.38
C ARG A 42 5.04 12.25 -0.43
N ASP A 43 6.34 12.00 -0.37
CA ASP A 43 6.91 10.64 -0.37
C ASP A 43 6.43 9.83 0.83
N LEU A 44 6.45 10.44 2.03
CA LEU A 44 5.98 9.80 3.25
C LEU A 44 4.48 9.50 3.17
N GLN A 45 3.67 10.47 2.71
CA GLN A 45 2.23 10.27 2.52
C GLN A 45 1.95 9.15 1.53
N GLN A 46 2.71 9.04 0.45
CA GLN A 46 2.58 7.93 -0.50
C GLN A 46 2.89 6.58 0.16
N LYS A 47 4.02 6.46 0.87
CA LYS A 47 4.37 5.23 1.59
C LYS A 47 3.32 4.82 2.62
N LEU A 48 2.74 5.79 3.33
CA LEU A 48 1.67 5.53 4.28
C LEU A 48 0.39 5.02 3.61
N ARG A 49 0.05 5.55 2.41
CA ARG A 49 -1.08 5.03 1.62
C ARG A 49 -0.82 3.60 1.17
N GLU A 50 0.35 3.32 0.61
CA GLU A 50 0.74 1.97 0.19
C GLU A 50 0.70 0.98 1.36
N LEU A 51 1.24 1.36 2.52
CA LEU A 51 1.21 0.53 3.72
C LEU A 51 -0.23 0.27 4.21
N ARG A 52 -1.08 1.29 4.15
CA ARG A 52 -2.50 1.15 4.50
C ARG A 52 -3.21 0.19 3.54
N GLU A 53 -2.96 0.30 2.25
CA GLU A 53 -3.53 -0.60 1.23
C GLU A 53 -3.08 -2.05 1.46
N GLN A 54 -1.79 -2.27 1.71
CA GLN A 54 -1.26 -3.60 2.04
C GLN A 54 -1.89 -4.17 3.31
N TYR A 55 -2.07 -3.34 4.34
CA TYR A 55 -2.72 -3.75 5.58
C TYR A 55 -4.18 -4.18 5.36
N LEU A 56 -4.95 -3.40 4.58
CA LEU A 56 -6.33 -3.76 4.24
C LEU A 56 -6.40 -5.06 3.44
N GLN A 57 -5.52 -5.23 2.45
CA GLN A 57 -5.42 -6.48 1.69
C GLN A 57 -5.09 -7.69 2.59
N ALA A 58 -4.22 -7.51 3.59
CA ALA A 58 -3.89 -8.57 4.53
C ALA A 58 -5.09 -8.96 5.42
N ILE A 59 -5.88 -7.98 5.87
CA ILE A 59 -7.13 -8.23 6.61
C ILE A 59 -8.13 -8.98 5.73
N ASP A 60 -8.36 -8.50 4.50
CA ASP A 60 -9.30 -9.14 3.58
C ASP A 60 -8.87 -10.58 3.29
N HIS A 61 -7.58 -10.79 3.04
CA HIS A 61 -7.03 -12.12 2.85
C HIS A 61 -7.28 -13.02 4.07
N PHE A 62 -7.05 -12.53 5.29
CA PHE A 62 -7.34 -13.28 6.52
C PHE A 62 -8.83 -13.62 6.66
N ASN A 63 -9.70 -12.66 6.41
CA ASN A 63 -11.15 -12.82 6.50
C ASN A 63 -11.67 -13.87 5.51
N TRP A 64 -11.20 -13.83 4.26
CA TRP A 64 -11.54 -14.85 3.26
C TRP A 64 -11.03 -16.24 3.64
N ASN A 65 -9.79 -16.33 4.13
CA ASN A 65 -9.26 -17.61 4.59
C ASN A 65 -10.11 -18.18 5.73
N LYS A 66 -10.38 -17.37 6.76
CA LYS A 66 -11.22 -17.76 7.89
C LYS A 66 -12.58 -18.26 7.42
N LEU A 67 -13.22 -17.52 6.52
CA LEU A 67 -14.55 -17.84 5.99
C LEU A 67 -14.57 -19.17 5.22
N VAL A 68 -13.54 -19.48 4.43
CA VAL A 68 -13.42 -20.78 3.75
C VAL A 68 -13.12 -21.91 4.73
N TYR A 69 -12.28 -21.67 5.73
CA TYR A 69 -11.98 -22.68 6.76
C TYR A 69 -13.16 -22.99 7.70
N GLU A 70 -14.05 -22.01 7.93
CA GLU A 70 -15.30 -22.21 8.69
C GLU A 70 -16.40 -22.89 7.84
N ALA A 71 -16.23 -22.94 6.52
CA ALA A 71 -17.19 -23.60 5.64
C ALA A 71 -17.13 -25.13 5.80
N SER A 72 -18.25 -25.79 5.52
CA SER A 72 -18.28 -27.26 5.47
C SER A 72 -17.59 -27.76 4.20
N ILE A 73 -16.53 -28.54 4.37
CA ILE A 73 -15.75 -29.15 3.29
C ILE A 73 -15.96 -30.66 3.34
N GLN A 74 -16.38 -31.26 2.21
CA GLN A 74 -16.71 -32.69 2.10
C GLN A 74 -15.68 -33.48 1.26
N PHE A 75 -14.56 -32.86 0.90
CA PHE A 75 -13.51 -33.44 0.07
C PHE A 75 -12.12 -32.97 0.56
N GLU A 76 -11.06 -33.63 0.09
CA GLU A 76 -9.69 -33.21 0.35
C GLU A 76 -9.25 -32.15 -0.69
N PRO A 77 -8.99 -30.90 -0.30
CA PRO A 77 -8.62 -29.86 -1.25
C PRO A 77 -7.18 -30.06 -1.73
N VAL A 78 -6.98 -29.95 -3.04
CA VAL A 78 -5.70 -30.12 -3.72
C VAL A 78 -5.12 -28.75 -4.05
N VAL A 79 -3.84 -28.56 -3.75
CA VAL A 79 -3.11 -27.33 -4.04
C VAL A 79 -3.14 -27.05 -5.55
N GLY A 80 -3.41 -25.80 -5.91
CA GLY A 80 -3.41 -25.30 -7.28
C GLY A 80 -4.75 -25.41 -8.00
N GLN A 81 -5.75 -26.10 -7.43
CA GLN A 81 -7.09 -26.22 -7.99
C GLN A 81 -8.00 -25.08 -7.52
N THR A 82 -8.98 -24.74 -8.37
CA THR A 82 -9.99 -23.71 -8.13
C THR A 82 -11.29 -24.36 -7.65
N TYR A 83 -11.90 -23.73 -6.65
CA TYR A 83 -13.09 -24.17 -5.94
C TYR A 83 -14.08 -23.02 -5.84
N TYR A 84 -15.33 -23.37 -5.56
CA TYR A 84 -16.45 -22.45 -5.53
C TYR A 84 -17.11 -22.51 -4.16
N LEU A 85 -17.25 -21.34 -3.54
CA LEU A 85 -17.87 -21.19 -2.25
C LEU A 85 -19.34 -20.79 -2.42
N TYR A 86 -20.23 -21.53 -1.78
CA TYR A 86 -21.67 -21.31 -1.83
C TYR A 86 -22.24 -21.00 -0.44
N ALA A 87 -23.22 -20.09 -0.38
CA ALA A 87 -24.01 -19.85 0.82
C ALA A 87 -25.20 -20.81 0.87
N MET A 88 -25.32 -21.60 1.94
CA MET A 88 -26.52 -22.38 2.24
C MET A 88 -27.21 -21.85 3.51
N SER A 89 -28.46 -22.26 3.72
CA SER A 89 -29.27 -21.84 4.88
C SER A 89 -28.68 -22.22 6.24
N ARG A 90 -27.76 -23.19 6.31
CA ARG A 90 -27.15 -23.66 7.56
C ARG A 90 -25.65 -23.36 7.67
N GLY A 91 -25.07 -22.65 6.71
CA GLY A 91 -23.64 -22.34 6.67
C GLY A 91 -23.10 -22.28 5.25
N ASN A 92 -21.82 -21.94 5.14
CA ASN A 92 -21.12 -21.88 3.86
C ASN A 92 -20.57 -23.27 3.51
N VAL A 93 -20.56 -23.61 2.22
CA VAL A 93 -20.04 -24.89 1.74
C VAL A 93 -19.06 -24.64 0.61
N LEU A 94 -17.92 -25.32 0.68
CA LEU A 94 -16.94 -25.33 -0.39
C LEU A 94 -17.25 -26.49 -1.34
N SER A 95 -17.20 -26.24 -2.64
CA SER A 95 -17.49 -27.22 -3.70
C SER A 95 -16.53 -27.09 -4.87
N MET A 96 -16.35 -28.18 -5.64
CA MET A 96 -15.60 -28.19 -6.90
C MET A 96 -16.48 -27.86 -8.12
N ILE A 97 -17.80 -27.86 -7.92
CA ILE A 97 -18.78 -27.69 -8.99
C ILE A 97 -18.94 -26.21 -9.29
N ALA A 98 -18.84 -25.87 -10.57
CA ALA A 98 -18.94 -24.49 -11.05
C ALA A 98 -20.38 -23.94 -10.94
N PRO A 99 -20.54 -22.61 -10.84
CA PRO A 99 -21.83 -21.98 -10.59
C PRO A 99 -22.85 -22.15 -11.73
N HIS A 100 -22.43 -22.59 -12.91
CA HIS A 100 -23.34 -22.91 -14.01
C HIS A 100 -24.08 -24.24 -13.82
N GLU A 101 -23.52 -25.17 -13.04
CA GLU A 101 -24.09 -26.51 -12.83
C GLU A 101 -24.90 -26.59 -11.54
N TRP A 102 -24.73 -25.61 -10.65
CA TRP A 102 -25.38 -25.59 -9.35
C TRP A 102 -26.16 -24.28 -9.14
N PRO A 103 -27.51 -24.30 -9.06
CA PRO A 103 -28.34 -23.12 -8.81
C PRO A 103 -28.33 -22.68 -7.34
N MET A 104 -27.15 -22.54 -6.72
CA MET A 104 -26.99 -21.99 -5.36
C MET A 104 -26.35 -20.60 -5.40
N ARG A 105 -26.52 -19.83 -4.32
CA ARG A 105 -25.93 -18.50 -4.20
C ARG A 105 -24.40 -18.62 -4.13
N HIS A 106 -23.75 -18.39 -5.26
CA HIS A 106 -22.30 -18.36 -5.38
C HIS A 106 -21.72 -17.10 -4.71
N LEU A 107 -20.84 -17.31 -3.74
CA LEU A 107 -20.19 -16.23 -3.00
C LEU A 107 -18.89 -15.80 -3.68
N ALA A 108 -17.97 -16.74 -3.84
CA ALA A 108 -16.64 -16.48 -4.36
C ALA A 108 -16.01 -17.73 -4.96
N THR A 109 -15.18 -17.52 -5.97
CA THR A 109 -14.29 -18.51 -6.55
C THR A 109 -12.93 -18.38 -5.88
N VAL A 110 -12.47 -19.46 -5.25
CA VAL A 110 -11.26 -19.50 -4.41
C VAL A 110 -10.30 -20.56 -4.91
N ARG A 111 -9.01 -20.28 -4.81
CA ARG A 111 -7.94 -21.20 -5.21
C ARG A 111 -7.04 -21.50 -4.03
N LEU A 112 -6.65 -22.76 -3.89
CA LEU A 112 -5.71 -23.17 -2.84
C LEU A 112 -4.27 -22.95 -3.31
N ASN A 113 -3.52 -22.08 -2.63
CA ASN A 113 -2.09 -21.86 -2.86
C ASN A 113 -1.22 -22.92 -2.18
N ILE A 114 0.08 -22.91 -2.50
CA ILE A 114 1.07 -23.84 -1.92
C ILE A 114 1.24 -23.66 -0.42
N ASP A 115 1.05 -22.43 0.07
CA ASP A 115 1.06 -22.09 1.51
C ASP A 115 -0.19 -22.57 2.25
N ARG A 116 -1.04 -23.36 1.59
CA ARG A 116 -2.38 -23.78 2.05
C ARG A 116 -3.29 -22.59 2.37
N GLN A 117 -3.04 -21.44 1.74
CA GLN A 117 -3.88 -20.26 1.87
C GLN A 117 -4.86 -20.20 0.70
N TRP A 118 -6.09 -19.80 0.99
CA TRP A 118 -7.13 -19.58 0.01
C TRP A 118 -7.00 -18.18 -0.57
N LYS A 119 -6.81 -18.11 -1.89
CA LYS A 119 -6.80 -16.85 -2.63
C LYS A 119 -8.08 -16.73 -3.43
N VAL A 120 -8.79 -15.61 -3.27
CA VAL A 120 -9.99 -15.31 -4.07
C VAL A 120 -9.56 -14.92 -5.48
N GLU A 121 -10.07 -15.63 -6.49
CA GLU A 121 -9.85 -15.30 -7.91
C GLU A 121 -11.02 -14.48 -8.48
N ALA A 122 -12.26 -14.76 -8.06
CA ALA A 122 -13.43 -14.01 -8.52
C ALA A 122 -14.49 -13.91 -7.41
N LEU A 123 -15.12 -12.74 -7.30
CA LEU A 123 -16.29 -12.52 -6.46
C LEU A 123 -17.55 -12.89 -7.27
N GLY A 124 -18.53 -13.52 -6.62
CA GLY A 124 -19.84 -13.75 -7.22
C GLY A 124 -20.57 -12.42 -7.46
N ALA A 125 -21.31 -12.32 -8.57
CA ALA A 125 -22.01 -11.10 -9.00
C ALA A 125 -23.12 -10.59 -8.05
N THR A 126 -23.34 -11.25 -6.90
CA THR A 126 -24.42 -10.96 -5.95
C THR A 126 -23.89 -10.70 -4.53
N VAL A 127 -22.58 -10.47 -4.39
CA VAL A 127 -21.92 -10.37 -3.08
C VAL A 127 -20.99 -9.16 -3.03
N ASP A 128 -21.40 -8.20 -2.22
CA ASP A 128 -20.54 -7.08 -1.82
C ASP A 128 -19.69 -7.49 -0.62
N SER A 129 -18.37 -7.39 -0.75
CA SER A 129 -17.42 -7.68 0.34
C SER A 129 -17.69 -6.85 1.59
N HIS A 130 -18.28 -5.66 1.45
CA HIS A 130 -18.67 -4.78 2.54
C HIS A 130 -19.79 -5.33 3.44
N GLU A 131 -20.72 -6.13 2.90
CA GLU A 131 -21.79 -6.75 3.71
C GLU A 131 -21.27 -7.93 4.54
N LEU A 132 -20.23 -8.62 4.06
CA LEU A 132 -19.70 -9.82 4.70
C LEU A 132 -18.77 -9.52 5.87
N PHE A 133 -17.96 -8.47 5.78
CA PHE A 133 -16.88 -8.20 6.74
C PHE A 133 -17.06 -6.91 7.54
N GLY A 134 -18.07 -6.10 7.21
CA GLY A 134 -18.33 -4.81 7.82
C GLY A 134 -17.29 -3.76 7.41
N THR A 135 -17.69 -2.49 7.37
CA THR A 135 -16.74 -1.40 7.13
C THR A 135 -15.88 -1.18 8.37
N VAL A 136 -14.56 -1.24 8.25
CA VAL A 136 -13.66 -0.60 9.22
C VAL A 136 -13.91 0.90 9.09
N SER A 137 -14.76 1.44 9.98
CA SER A 137 -15.16 2.84 10.02
C SER A 137 -13.93 3.73 9.98
N THR A 138 -13.68 4.35 8.81
CA THR A 138 -12.68 5.41 8.66
C THR A 138 -13.33 6.71 9.13
N ALA A 139 -13.57 6.83 10.43
CA ALA A 139 -13.83 8.11 11.06
C ALA A 139 -12.47 8.80 11.29
N GLY A 140 -12.01 9.59 10.32
CA GLY A 140 -10.73 10.28 10.43
C GLY A 140 -10.17 10.85 9.13
N SER A 141 -10.98 11.50 8.31
CA SER A 141 -10.48 12.40 7.26
C SER A 141 -11.35 13.64 7.21
N SER A 142 -11.14 14.52 8.19
CA SER A 142 -11.52 15.93 8.17
C SER A 142 -10.67 16.65 9.21
N MET A 143 -9.46 17.02 8.84
CA MET A 143 -8.73 18.19 9.34
C MET A 143 -7.79 18.67 8.24
#